data_AF-A0A382EWI2-F1
#
_entry.id   AF-A0A382EWI2-F1
#
_cell.length_a   1.000
_cell.length_b   1.000
_cell.length_c   1.000
_cell.angle_alpha   90.00
_cell.angle_beta   90.00
_cell.angle_gamma   90.00
#
_symmetry.space_group_name_H-M   'P 1'
#
loop_
_entity.id
_entity.type
_entity.pdbx_description
1 polymer ?
#
loop_
_entity_poly.entity_id
_entity_poly.type
_entity_poly.pdbx_seq_one_letter_code
_entity_poly.pdbx_strand_id
1 'polypeptide(L)'
;MFIIIMIGFYLVNERFLSARNIRIVMGITPEYIIVAIGIAILMISGEFDLSVGSVFALVPMSIVQLTHQGIPPWIAIAIGLMIGMSVGFVNGF
;
A
#
# COMPACT_ATOMS: atom_id res chain seq x y z
N MET A 1 9.49 14.48 -8.29
CA MET A 1 9.50 14.60 -6.81
C MET A 1 10.51 13.66 -6.15
N PHE A 2 10.46 12.35 -6.40
CA PHE A 2 11.37 11.36 -5.78
C PHE A 2 12.87 11.70 -5.90
N ILE A 3 13.37 11.97 -7.12
CA ILE A 3 14.78 12.31 -7.35
C ILE A 3 15.19 13.58 -6.59
N ILE A 4 14.32 14.59 -6.58
CA ILE A 4 14.56 15.86 -5.89
C ILE A 4 14.72 15.63 -4.38
N ILE A 5 13.85 14.81 -3.79
CA ILE A 5 13.93 14.44 -2.37
C ILE A 5 15.21 13.66 -2.07
N MET A 6 15.60 12.72 -2.94
CA MET A 6 16.85 11.96 -2.75
C MET A 6 18.09 12.84 -2.78
N ILE A 7 18.15 13.81 -3.72
CA ILE A 7 19.23 14.78 -3.80
C ILE A 7 19.22 15.69 -2.56
N GLY A 8 18.05 16.17 -2.14
CA GLY A 8 17.91 17.01 -0.95
C GLY A 8 18.46 16.32 0.32
N PHE A 9 18.10 15.06 0.56
CA PHE A 9 18.63 14.31 1.70
C PHE A 9 20.10 13.95 1.57
N TYR A 10 20.60 13.72 0.35
CA TYR A 10 22.03 13.50 0.10
C TYR A 10 22.88 14.73 0.47
N LEU A 11 22.40 15.94 0.15
CA LEU A 11 23.09 17.20 0.48
C LEU A 11 23.21 17.42 2.00
N VAL A 12 22.30 16.86 2.80
CA VAL A 12 22.36 16.92 4.27
C VAL A 12 23.20 15.78 4.86
N ASN A 13 23.18 14.61 4.22
CA ASN A 13 23.96 13.45 4.66
C ASN A 13 24.38 12.58 3.47
N GLU A 14 25.68 12.56 3.16
CA GLU A 14 26.24 11.81 2.03
C GLU A 14 25.97 10.29 2.11
N ARG A 15 25.79 9.74 3.33
CA ARG A 15 25.47 8.32 3.54
C ARG A 15 24.04 7.97 3.16
N PHE A 16 23.20 8.96 2.86
CA PHE A 16 21.83 8.75 2.43
C PHE A 16 21.73 7.98 1.10
N LEU A 17 22.69 8.12 0.18
CA LEU A 17 22.73 7.33 -1.06
C LEU A 17 23.47 5.99 -0.90
N SER A 18 23.72 5.53 0.32
CA SER A 18 24.27 4.19 0.54
C SER A 18 23.33 3.10 0.02
N ALA A 19 23.90 1.99 -0.47
CA ALA A 19 23.13 0.85 -0.98
C ALA A 19 22.11 0.32 0.04
N ARG A 20 22.40 0.42 1.35
CA ARG A 20 21.47 0.07 2.42
C ARG A 20 20.25 0.98 2.42
N ASN A 21 20.46 2.29 2.38
CA ASN A 21 19.38 3.25 2.46
C ASN A 21 18.53 3.26 1.18
N ILE A 22 19.16 3.10 0.01
CA ILE A 22 18.44 2.92 -1.26
C ILE A 22 17.50 1.71 -1.18
N ARG A 23 17.96 0.57 -0.64
CA ARG A 23 17.10 -0.61 -0.45
C ARG A 23 15.93 -0.37 0.50
N ILE A 24 16.15 0.38 1.59
CA ILE A 24 15.08 0.73 2.54
C ILE A 24 14.04 1.62 1.85
N VAL A 25 14.47 2.67 1.15
CA VAL A 25 13.58 3.60 0.43
C VAL A 25 12.80 2.87 -0.67
N MET A 26 13.47 2.01 -1.44
CA MET A 26 12.83 1.20 -2.47
C MET A 26 11.95 0.08 -1.91
N GLY A 27 12.10 -0.31 -0.65
CA GLY A 27 11.35 -1.41 -0.03
C GLY A 27 9.85 -1.13 0.12
N ILE A 28 9.45 0.14 0.13
CA ILE A 28 8.05 0.57 0.25
C ILE A 28 7.38 0.72 -1.13
N THR A 29 8.18 0.86 -2.20
CA THR A 29 7.69 1.04 -3.56
C THR A 29 6.82 -0.13 -4.09
N PRO A 30 7.13 -1.42 -3.81
CA PRO A 30 6.34 -2.54 -4.32
C PRO A 30 4.86 -2.50 -3.93
N GLU A 31 4.55 -2.07 -2.71
CA GLU A 31 3.17 -1.95 -2.22
C GLU A 31 2.34 -1.03 -3.11
N TYR A 32 2.87 0.17 -3.42
CA TYR A 32 2.22 1.12 -4.30
C TYR A 32 2.13 0.64 -5.75
N ILE A 33 3.16 -0.06 -6.26
CA ILE A 33 3.16 -0.57 -7.64
C ILE A 33 2.09 -1.64 -7.83
N ILE A 34 1.93 -2.57 -6.88
CA ILE A 34 0.92 -3.63 -6.97
C ILE A 34 -0.48 -3.02 -7.10
N VAL A 35 -0.79 -2.01 -6.28
CA VAL A 35 -2.07 -1.29 -6.33
C VAL A 35 -2.22 -0.50 -7.63
N ALA A 36 -1.17 0.20 -8.06
CA ALA A 36 -1.19 1.00 -9.28
C ALA A 36 -1.46 0.15 -10.53
N ILE A 37 -0.95 -1.09 -10.60
CA ILE A 37 -1.24 -2.02 -11.69
C ILE A 37 -2.74 -2.35 -11.74
N GLY A 38 -3.36 -2.61 -10.58
CA GLY A 38 -4.80 -2.85 -10.50
C GLY A 38 -5.62 -1.66 -11.01
N ILE A 39 -5.29 -0.45 -10.56
CA ILE A 39 -5.94 0.80 -11.02
C ILE A 39 -5.74 1.00 -12.52
N ALA A 40 -4.54 0.74 -13.05
CA ALA A 40 -4.24 0.90 -14.46
C ALA A 40 -5.13 0.02 -15.34
N ILE A 41 -5.39 -1.23 -14.93
CA ILE A 41 -6.29 -2.15 -15.67
C ILE A 41 -7.72 -1.59 -15.73
N LEU A 42 -8.22 -1.07 -14.60
CA LEU A 42 -9.55 -0.45 -14.53
C LEU A 42 -9.64 0.77 -15.44
N MET A 43 -8.62 1.66 -15.39
CA MET A 43 -8.56 2.85 -16.21
C MET A 43 -8.46 2.55 -17.71
N ILE A 44 -7.70 1.52 -18.10
CA ILE A 44 -7.63 1.05 -19.51
C ILE A 44 -9.00 0.57 -19.98
N SER A 45 -9.79 -0.03 -19.08
CA SER A 45 -11.15 -0.49 -19.36
C SER A 45 -12.17 0.67 -19.42
N GLY A 46 -11.74 1.91 -19.19
CA GLY A 46 -12.59 3.11 -19.19
C GLY A 46 -13.27 3.38 -17.84
N GLU A 47 -12.93 2.61 -16.81
CA GLU A 47 -13.51 2.72 -15.48
C GLU A 47 -12.57 3.48 -14.54
N PHE A 48 -13.14 4.43 -13.79
CA PHE A 48 -12.40 5.17 -12.76
C PHE A 48 -12.93 4.77 -11.38
N ASP A 49 -12.31 3.76 -10.79
CA ASP A 49 -12.72 3.23 -9.49
C ASP A 49 -11.99 3.96 -8.32
N LEU A 50 -12.72 4.85 -7.66
CA LEU A 50 -12.27 5.54 -6.45
C LEU A 50 -12.23 4.63 -5.21
N SER A 51 -12.93 3.49 -5.25
CA SER A 51 -13.03 2.58 -4.11
C SER A 51 -11.70 1.91 -3.79
N VAL A 52 -10.81 1.75 -4.78
CA VAL A 52 -9.48 1.13 -4.60
C VAL A 52 -8.66 1.82 -3.52
N GLY A 53 -8.66 3.16 -3.48
CA GLY A 53 -7.96 3.93 -2.45
C GLY A 53 -8.58 3.75 -1.06
N SER A 54 -9.91 3.65 -0.99
CA SER A 54 -10.66 3.44 0.26
C SER A 54 -10.40 2.05 0.84
N VAL A 55 -10.41 1.01 -0.01
CA VAL A 55 -10.11 -0.38 0.39
C VAL A 55 -8.64 -0.54 0.79
N PHE A 56 -7.72 0.12 0.07
CA PHE A 56 -6.30 0.15 0.40
C PHE A 56 -6.02 0.71 1.79
N ALA A 57 -6.81 1.70 2.26
CA ALA A 57 -6.71 2.20 3.63
C ALA A 57 -7.45 1.30 4.65
N LEU A 58 -8.65 0.83 4.31
CA LEU A 58 -9.54 0.09 5.22
C LEU A 58 -8.92 -1.23 5.71
N VAL A 59 -8.37 -2.03 4.79
CA VAL A 59 -7.92 -3.40 5.11
C VAL A 59 -6.73 -3.39 6.08
N PRO A 60 -5.61 -2.68 5.83
CA PRO A 60 -4.49 -2.62 6.77
C PRO A 60 -4.89 -2.02 8.13
N MET A 61 -5.73 -0.98 8.14
CA MET A 61 -6.20 -0.37 9.40
C MET A 61 -7.03 -1.34 10.22
N SER A 62 -7.87 -2.15 9.56
CA SER A 62 -8.64 -3.20 10.22
C SER A 62 -7.71 -4.27 10.82
N ILE A 63 -6.70 -4.71 10.08
CA ILE A 63 -5.70 -5.69 10.58
C ILE A 63 -4.95 -5.15 11.80
N VAL A 64 -4.51 -3.88 11.75
CA VAL A 64 -3.81 -3.22 12.86
C VAL A 64 -4.73 -3.13 14.08
N GLN A 65 -5.98 -2.72 13.90
CA GLN A 65 -6.95 -2.61 14.99
C GLN A 65 -7.25 -3.97 15.65
N LEU A 66 -7.41 -5.03 14.86
CA LEU A 66 -7.61 -6.39 15.36
C LEU A 66 -6.38 -6.89 16.14
N THR A 67 -5.18 -6.62 15.63
CA THR A 67 -3.93 -6.98 16.30
C THR A 67 -3.78 -6.21 17.61
N HIS A 68 -4.18 -4.92 17.65
CA HIS A 68 -4.18 -4.10 18.86
C HIS A 68 -5.17 -4.61 19.93
N GLN A 69 -6.24 -5.30 19.51
CA GLN A 69 -7.18 -5.98 20.41
C GLN A 69 -6.66 -7.35 20.91
N GLY A 70 -5.44 -7.74 20.55
CA GLY A 70 -4.81 -9.00 20.98
C GLY A 70 -5.10 -10.19 20.06
N ILE A 71 -5.74 -9.98 18.90
CA ILE A 71 -5.96 -11.05 17.92
C ILE A 71 -4.61 -11.41 17.27
N PRO A 72 -4.28 -12.71 17.14
CA PRO A 72 -3.04 -13.13 16.48
C PRO A 72 -2.91 -12.56 15.06
N PRO A 73 -1.72 -12.08 14.64
CA PRO A 73 -1.54 -11.41 13.34
C PRO A 73 -2.06 -12.21 12.15
N TRP A 74 -1.84 -13.53 12.13
CA TRP A 74 -2.31 -14.40 11.05
C TRP A 74 -3.84 -14.42 10.92
N ILE A 75 -4.56 -14.40 12.04
CA ILE A 75 -6.02 -14.37 12.08
C ILE A 75 -6.51 -12.97 11.69
N ALA A 76 -5.86 -11.91 12.18
CA ALA A 76 -6.17 -10.54 11.81
C ALA A 76 -6.03 -10.31 10.29
N ILE A 77 -4.96 -10.84 9.67
CA ILE A 77 -4.75 -10.81 8.22
C ILE A 77 -5.88 -11.54 7.48
N ALA A 78 -6.24 -12.74 7.92
CA ALA A 78 -7.33 -13.50 7.29
C ALA A 78 -8.66 -12.72 7.34
N ILE A 79 -8.98 -12.10 8.48
CA ILE A 79 -10.17 -11.26 8.63
C ILE A 79 -10.08 -10.01 7.74
N GLY A 80 -8.92 -9.36 7.68
CA GLY A 80 -8.69 -8.20 6.81
C GLY A 80 -8.91 -8.52 5.33
N LEU A 81 -8.42 -9.67 4.86
CA LEU A 81 -8.66 -10.15 3.50
C LEU A 81 -10.15 -10.39 3.24
N MET A 82 -10.86 -11.01 4.19
CA MET A 82 -12.32 -11.21 4.09
C MET A 82 -13.08 -9.89 4.01
N ILE A 83 -12.67 -8.87 4.75
CA ILE A 83 -13.25 -7.51 4.68
C ILE A 83 -13.04 -6.94 3.27
N GLY A 84 -11.82 -6.97 2.74
CA GLY A 84 -11.51 -6.48 1.40
C GLY A 84 -12.30 -7.20 0.30
N MET A 85 -12.38 -8.53 0.36
CA MET A 85 -13.17 -9.33 -0.57
C MET A 85 -14.67 -8.99 -0.50
N SER A 86 -15.21 -8.78 0.70
CA SER A 86 -16.62 -8.43 0.88
C SER A 86 -16.94 -7.07 0.26
N VAL A 87 -16.07 -6.07 0.45
CA VAL A 87 -16.23 -4.75 -0.19
C VAL A 87 -16.13 -4.87 -1.72
N GLY A 88 -15.17 -5.63 -2.23
CA GLY A 88 -15.03 -5.88 -3.67
C GLY A 88 -16.26 -6.57 -4.27
N PHE A 89 -16.83 -7.54 -3.57
CA PHE A 89 -18.05 -8.22 -4.00
C PHE A 89 -19.26 -7.29 -4.06
N VAL A 90 -19.40 -6.38 -3.08
CA VAL A 90 -20.50 -5.39 -3.06
C VAL A 90 -20.31 -4.32 -4.12
N ASN A 91 -19.08 -3.85 -4.35
CA ASN A 91 -18.79 -2.81 -5.35
C ASN A 91 -18.82 -3.32 -6.79
N GLY A 92 -18.62 -4.62 -7.01
CA GLY A 92 -18.65 -5.24 -8.34
C GLY A 92 -20.04 -5.58 -8.88
N PHE A 93 -21.10 -5.22 -8.16
CA PHE A 93 -22.51 -5.38 -8.54
C PHE A 93 -23.09 -4.05 -9.05
#